data_AF-A0A8T3N9S1-F1
#
_entry.id   AF-A0A8T3N9S1-F1
#
_cell.length_a   1.000
_cell.length_b   1.000
_cell.length_c   1.000
_cell.angle_alpha   90.00
_cell.angle_beta   90.00
_cell.angle_gamma   90.00
#
_symmetry.space_group_name_H-M   'P 1'
#
loop_
_entity.id
_entity.type
_entity.pdbx_description
1 polymer ?
#
loop_
_entity_poly.entity_id
_entity_poly.type
_entity_poly.pdbx_seq_one_letter_code
_entity_poly.pdbx_strand_id
1 'polypeptide(L)'
;MATEMLDELKRRYAYEAWQGTNRLPENLFIQGLFLTGDELPGWRAHRIQDVLAAGWPRMIQSIWVPTRSASDALCDLVVFECGSRAEAHGVLVRVLGEFQSPRVRARSEASIGDVAFGAQGDGAIAFARANLVVLARDAGRAKAPIAEIAEAFDGDVVRKPTLEGVTVVPEIRRFELPAGEIHVGGRVVLEVEAADPLGRPLWHKFFSSPGQVRQEDDRLVYETESAGPQEITVYAINGNRGAASQQAQLTAVQGVK
;
A
#
# COMPACT_ATOMS: atom_id res chain seq x y z
N MET A 1 -13.59 13.87 -22.13
CA MET A 1 -12.94 14.80 -21.17
C MET A 1 -12.14 14.08 -20.08
N ALA A 2 -12.74 13.41 -19.08
CA ALA A 2 -11.93 12.78 -18.00
C ALA A 2 -10.98 11.67 -18.50
N THR A 3 -11.42 10.85 -19.48
CA THR A 3 -10.61 9.78 -20.08
C THR A 3 -9.45 10.32 -20.92
N GLU A 4 -9.69 11.34 -21.75
CA GLU A 4 -8.66 11.92 -22.63
C GLU A 4 -7.50 12.54 -21.83
N MET A 5 -7.83 13.24 -20.73
CA MET A 5 -6.84 13.80 -19.81
C MET A 5 -6.00 12.70 -19.15
N LEU A 6 -6.65 11.61 -18.71
CA LEU A 6 -5.94 10.47 -18.13
C LEU A 6 -5.00 9.80 -19.15
N ASP A 7 -5.45 9.63 -20.39
CA ASP A 7 -4.62 9.06 -21.46
C ASP A 7 -3.42 9.96 -21.80
N GLU A 8 -3.59 11.28 -21.76
CA GLU A 8 -2.49 12.22 -21.90
C GLU A 8 -1.48 12.11 -20.77
N LEU A 9 -1.95 12.04 -19.51
CA LEU A 9 -1.09 11.83 -18.35
C LEU A 9 -0.34 10.50 -18.45
N LYS A 10 -1.01 9.41 -18.84
CA LYS A 10 -0.38 8.10 -19.05
C LYS A 10 0.74 8.17 -20.08
N ARG A 11 0.52 8.82 -21.22
CA ARG A 11 1.56 9.04 -22.24
C ARG A 11 2.72 9.88 -21.68
N ARG A 12 2.41 10.99 -21.00
CA ARG A 12 3.40 11.92 -20.44
C ARG A 12 4.34 11.25 -19.46
N TYR A 13 3.83 10.37 -18.60
CA TYR A 13 4.62 9.67 -17.59
C TYR A 13 5.07 8.27 -18.03
N ALA A 14 4.94 7.95 -19.33
CA ALA A 14 5.32 6.66 -19.90
C ALA A 14 4.75 5.46 -19.10
N TYR A 15 3.46 5.51 -18.76
CA TYR A 15 2.77 4.56 -17.88
C TYR A 15 3.03 3.09 -18.21
N GLU A 16 2.95 2.73 -19.49
CA GLU A 16 3.17 1.37 -19.98
C GLU A 16 4.58 0.82 -19.65
N ALA A 17 5.58 1.69 -19.45
CA ALA A 17 6.94 1.28 -19.15
C ALA A 17 7.13 0.78 -17.72
N TRP A 18 6.20 1.07 -16.81
CA TRP A 18 6.31 0.74 -15.38
C TRP A 18 5.04 0.17 -14.77
N GLN A 19 3.91 0.17 -15.48
CA GLN A 19 2.69 -0.48 -15.01
C GLN A 19 2.96 -1.96 -14.73
N GLY A 20 2.63 -2.38 -13.52
CA GLY A 20 2.70 -3.78 -13.09
C GLY A 20 4.06 -4.16 -12.50
N THR A 21 5.06 -3.27 -12.55
CA THR A 21 6.34 -3.49 -11.88
C THR A 21 6.12 -3.77 -10.39
N ASN A 22 6.81 -4.79 -9.89
CA ASN A 22 6.96 -5.09 -8.47
C ASN A 22 8.45 -5.08 -8.18
N ARG A 23 8.87 -4.34 -7.15
CA ARG A 23 10.28 -4.32 -6.71
C ARG A 23 10.55 -5.21 -5.50
N LEU A 24 9.52 -5.85 -4.95
CA LEU A 24 9.63 -6.79 -3.85
C LEU A 24 9.88 -8.22 -4.36
N PRO A 25 10.54 -9.09 -3.57
CA PRO A 25 10.73 -10.50 -3.91
C PRO A 25 9.43 -11.32 -3.85
N GLU A 26 8.39 -10.82 -3.22
CA GLU A 26 7.06 -11.42 -3.11
C GLU A 26 5.98 -10.36 -3.41
N ASN A 27 4.74 -10.78 -3.66
CA ASN A 27 3.63 -9.85 -3.82
C ASN A 27 3.13 -9.41 -2.44
N LEU A 28 2.74 -8.13 -2.33
CA LEU A 28 2.14 -7.54 -1.13
C LEU A 28 0.78 -6.96 -1.49
N PHE A 29 -0.19 -7.13 -0.61
CA PHE A 29 -1.49 -6.46 -0.63
C PHE A 29 -1.85 -6.00 0.78
N ILE A 30 -2.40 -4.79 0.89
CA ILE A 30 -2.78 -4.14 2.14
C ILE A 30 -4.29 -3.94 2.16
N GLN A 31 -4.96 -4.33 3.25
CA GLN A 31 -6.41 -4.14 3.41
C GLN A 31 -6.74 -3.44 4.73
N GLY A 32 -7.64 -2.48 4.69
CA GLY A 32 -8.16 -1.78 5.86
C GLY A 32 -7.13 -0.91 6.56
N LEU A 33 -6.11 -0.38 5.84
CA LEU A 33 -5.02 0.40 6.43
C LEU A 33 -5.56 1.48 7.37
N PHE A 34 -4.93 1.69 8.51
CA PHE A 34 -5.12 2.88 9.34
C PHE A 34 -3.77 3.32 9.89
N LEU A 35 -3.66 4.61 10.22
CA LEU A 35 -2.45 5.20 10.80
C LEU A 35 -2.64 5.38 12.30
N THR A 36 -1.61 5.06 13.06
CA THR A 36 -1.57 5.14 14.53
C THR A 36 -0.85 6.40 15.01
N GLY A 37 -0.02 7.01 14.16
CA GLY A 37 0.80 8.16 14.51
C GLY A 37 2.25 7.81 14.84
N ASP A 38 2.61 6.53 14.76
CA ASP A 38 3.95 5.99 15.06
C ASP A 38 4.67 5.45 13.81
N GLU A 39 4.08 5.61 12.62
CA GLU A 39 4.63 5.10 11.36
C GLU A 39 5.92 5.82 10.93
N LEU A 40 6.13 7.05 11.40
CA LEU A 40 7.23 7.92 10.98
C LEU A 40 8.20 8.21 12.15
N PRO A 41 9.39 7.58 12.19
CA PRO A 41 10.38 7.80 13.24
C PRO A 41 10.77 9.27 13.38
N GLY A 42 10.69 9.80 14.61
CA GLY A 42 11.02 11.21 14.90
C GLY A 42 9.91 12.21 14.57
N TRP A 43 8.80 11.74 14.01
CA TRP A 43 7.59 12.51 13.76
C TRP A 43 6.44 11.98 14.62
N ARG A 44 5.44 12.81 14.84
CA ARG A 44 4.17 12.41 15.43
C ARG A 44 3.03 12.94 14.59
N ALA A 45 1.97 12.16 14.46
CA ALA A 45 0.78 12.65 13.80
C ALA A 45 0.14 13.77 14.64
N HIS A 46 -0.06 14.92 14.00
CA HIS A 46 -0.86 16.02 14.54
C HIS A 46 -2.34 15.82 14.23
N ARG A 47 -2.65 15.27 13.05
CA ARG A 47 -4.01 14.96 12.61
C ARG A 47 -3.98 13.75 11.68
N ILE A 48 -4.97 12.88 11.80
CA ILE A 48 -5.25 11.76 10.89
C ILE A 48 -6.75 11.80 10.60
N GLN A 49 -7.12 11.65 9.33
CA GLN A 49 -8.52 11.67 8.91
C GLN A 49 -8.74 10.71 7.73
N ASP A 50 -9.71 9.82 7.87
CA ASP A 50 -10.31 9.11 6.73
C ASP A 50 -11.15 10.09 5.90
N VAL A 51 -10.94 10.07 4.59
CA VAL A 51 -11.63 10.93 3.64
C VAL A 51 -12.29 10.08 2.57
N LEU A 52 -13.61 10.24 2.44
CA LEU A 52 -14.38 9.67 1.35
C LEU A 52 -14.57 10.74 0.27
N ALA A 53 -14.00 10.51 -0.91
CA ALA A 53 -14.14 11.39 -2.06
C ALA A 53 -14.70 10.60 -3.24
N ALA A 54 -15.77 11.10 -3.85
CA ALA A 54 -16.40 10.42 -4.98
C ALA A 54 -15.41 10.23 -6.14
N GLY A 55 -15.34 9.01 -6.68
CA GLY A 55 -14.41 8.67 -7.77
C GLY A 55 -12.95 8.49 -7.36
N TRP A 56 -12.65 8.50 -6.05
CA TRP A 56 -11.34 8.15 -5.50
C TRP A 56 -11.44 6.89 -4.63
N PRO A 57 -10.37 6.08 -4.56
CA PRO A 57 -10.29 5.02 -3.56
C PRO A 57 -10.35 5.58 -2.14
N ARG A 58 -10.47 4.68 -1.15
CA ARG A 58 -10.38 5.06 0.26
C ARG A 58 -9.07 5.83 0.48
N MET A 59 -9.17 6.98 1.16
CA MET A 59 -8.04 7.87 1.36
C MET A 59 -7.88 8.21 2.85
N ILE A 60 -6.65 8.21 3.32
CA ILE A 60 -6.25 8.73 4.64
C ILE A 60 -5.42 9.99 4.40
N GLN A 61 -5.79 11.09 5.03
CA GLN A 61 -5.01 12.31 5.06
C GLN A 61 -4.45 12.53 6.45
N SER A 62 -3.17 12.89 6.55
CA SER A 62 -2.51 13.07 7.83
C SER A 62 -1.48 14.19 7.80
N ILE A 63 -1.41 14.95 8.89
CA ILE A 63 -0.41 15.99 9.11
C ILE A 63 0.52 15.55 10.21
N TRP A 64 1.82 15.69 9.97
CA TRP A 64 2.88 15.22 10.85
C TRP A 64 3.79 16.36 11.25
N VAL A 65 4.20 16.35 12.53
CA VAL A 65 5.11 17.34 13.10
C VAL A 65 6.34 16.66 13.70
N PRO A 66 7.53 17.28 13.64
CA PRO A 66 8.71 16.77 14.33
C PRO A 66 8.49 16.67 15.83
N THR A 67 9.04 15.62 16.44
CA THR A 67 8.96 15.39 17.90
C THR A 67 9.99 16.18 18.69
N ARG A 68 11.17 16.47 18.10
CA ARG A 68 12.35 16.99 18.81
C ARG A 68 12.66 18.47 18.55
N SER A 69 11.93 19.14 17.66
CA SER A 69 12.18 20.53 17.30
C SER A 69 10.89 21.35 17.35
N ALA A 70 10.97 22.55 17.91
CA ALA A 70 9.96 23.61 17.71
C ALA A 70 10.13 24.26 16.33
N SER A 71 10.24 23.42 15.29
CA SER A 71 10.36 23.87 13.90
C SER A 71 8.98 23.97 13.26
N ASP A 72 8.75 24.98 12.44
CA ASP A 72 7.55 25.13 11.61
C ASP A 72 7.52 24.14 10.41
N ALA A 73 8.18 22.98 10.53
CA ALA A 73 8.20 21.95 9.51
C ALA A 73 6.96 21.06 9.67
N LEU A 74 6.21 20.88 8.58
CA LEU A 74 5.02 20.03 8.55
C LEU A 74 5.13 19.09 7.35
N CYS A 75 4.79 17.83 7.55
CA CYS A 75 4.60 16.91 6.44
C CYS A 75 3.11 16.58 6.31
N ASP A 76 2.55 16.79 5.13
CA ASP A 76 1.26 16.26 4.75
C ASP A 76 1.45 14.94 4.00
N LEU A 77 0.83 13.88 4.53
CA LEU A 77 0.90 12.53 4.01
C LEU A 77 -0.52 12.07 3.67
N VAL A 78 -0.72 11.76 2.39
CA VAL A 78 -1.96 11.23 1.85
C VAL A 78 -1.71 9.81 1.37
N VAL A 79 -2.55 8.87 1.80
CA VAL A 79 -2.47 7.46 1.40
C VAL A 79 -3.79 7.04 0.77
N PHE A 80 -3.74 6.49 -0.44
CA PHE A 80 -4.87 5.89 -1.13
C PHE A 80 -4.74 4.37 -1.08
N GLU A 81 -5.80 3.70 -0.69
CA GLU A 81 -5.90 2.25 -0.65
C GLU A 81 -6.73 1.76 -1.84
N CYS A 82 -6.08 1.11 -2.80
CA CYS A 82 -6.69 0.65 -4.05
C CYS A 82 -6.99 -0.86 -4.00
N GLY A 83 -7.80 -1.36 -4.93
CA GLY A 83 -8.11 -2.79 -5.01
C GLY A 83 -7.01 -3.65 -5.62
N SER A 84 -6.02 -3.08 -6.30
CA SER A 84 -4.89 -3.83 -6.85
C SER A 84 -3.66 -2.97 -7.10
N ARG A 85 -2.52 -3.60 -7.38
CA ARG A 85 -1.31 -2.90 -7.84
C ARG A 85 -1.55 -2.14 -9.14
N ALA A 86 -2.23 -2.76 -10.11
CA ALA A 86 -2.52 -2.11 -11.39
C ALA A 86 -3.40 -0.87 -11.20
N GLU A 87 -4.39 -0.95 -10.31
CA GLU A 87 -5.22 0.20 -9.95
C GLU A 87 -4.43 1.29 -9.23
N ALA A 88 -3.58 0.92 -8.27
CA ALA A 88 -2.69 1.87 -7.58
C ALA A 88 -1.79 2.62 -8.57
N HIS A 89 -1.24 1.93 -9.56
CA HIS A 89 -0.50 2.57 -10.64
C HIS A 89 -1.36 3.56 -11.45
N GLY A 90 -2.61 3.22 -11.74
CA GLY A 90 -3.55 4.14 -12.40
C GLY A 90 -3.88 5.36 -11.55
N VAL A 91 -4.08 5.17 -10.24
CA VAL A 91 -4.32 6.25 -9.26
C VAL A 91 -3.10 7.14 -9.11
N LEU A 92 -1.88 6.58 -9.13
CA LEU A 92 -0.65 7.36 -9.11
C LEU A 92 -0.59 8.33 -10.30
N VAL A 93 -0.96 7.90 -11.52
CA VAL A 93 -1.02 8.80 -12.68
C VAL A 93 -1.99 9.96 -12.45
N ARG A 94 -3.16 9.69 -11.84
CA ARG A 94 -4.13 10.73 -11.48
C ARG A 94 -3.54 11.70 -10.46
N VAL A 95 -2.89 11.19 -9.41
CA VAL A 95 -2.18 12.00 -8.40
C VAL A 95 -1.10 12.87 -9.03
N LEU A 96 -0.36 12.35 -10.01
CA LEU A 96 0.64 13.13 -10.75
C LEU A 96 0.02 14.28 -11.56
N GLY A 97 -1.21 14.11 -12.06
CA GLY A 97 -1.97 15.16 -12.72
C GLY A 97 -2.32 16.35 -11.81
N GLU A 98 -2.38 16.13 -10.49
CA GLU A 98 -2.64 17.20 -9.50
C GLU A 98 -1.39 18.06 -9.22
N PHE A 99 -0.21 17.65 -9.69
CA PHE A 99 0.99 18.47 -9.56
C PHE A 99 0.92 19.63 -10.55
N GLN A 100 0.85 20.85 -10.01
CA GLN A 100 0.91 22.07 -10.81
C GLN A 100 2.30 22.32 -11.45
N SER A 101 3.33 21.57 -11.05
CA SER A 101 4.68 21.72 -11.57
C SER A 101 4.95 20.77 -12.73
N PRO A 102 5.41 21.26 -13.89
CA PRO A 102 5.79 20.39 -15.00
C PRO A 102 7.09 19.62 -14.73
N ARG A 103 7.78 19.88 -13.62
CA ARG A 103 9.10 19.34 -13.29
C ARG A 103 9.07 18.07 -12.42
N VAL A 104 7.92 17.41 -12.30
CA VAL A 104 7.84 16.10 -11.65
C VAL A 104 8.55 15.06 -12.51
N ARG A 105 9.46 14.29 -11.91
CA ARG A 105 10.26 13.28 -12.61
C ARG A 105 10.21 11.95 -11.87
N ALA A 106 10.30 10.86 -12.62
CA ALA A 106 10.48 9.53 -12.06
C ALA A 106 11.78 9.46 -11.25
N ARG A 107 11.74 8.75 -10.12
CA ARG A 107 12.90 8.50 -9.24
C ARG A 107 13.30 7.03 -9.35
N SER A 108 14.15 6.72 -10.32
CA SER A 108 14.61 5.33 -10.55
C SER A 108 15.58 4.84 -9.47
N GLU A 109 16.37 5.73 -8.88
CA GLU A 109 17.44 5.41 -7.92
C GLU A 109 16.97 5.28 -6.47
N ALA A 110 15.76 5.74 -6.15
CA ALA A 110 15.23 5.67 -4.79
C ALA A 110 14.72 4.26 -4.46
N SER A 111 14.96 3.83 -3.22
CA SER A 111 14.42 2.58 -2.64
C SER A 111 12.90 2.65 -2.33
N ILE A 112 12.25 3.75 -2.69
CA ILE A 112 10.85 4.05 -2.39
C ILE A 112 9.93 3.43 -3.44
N GLY A 113 8.94 2.67 -2.97
CA GLY A 113 7.85 2.17 -3.78
C GLY A 113 8.28 1.17 -4.87
N ASP A 114 7.29 0.67 -5.60
CA ASP A 114 7.49 -0.02 -6.87
C ASP A 114 7.80 0.99 -7.98
N VAL A 115 7.15 2.17 -7.89
CA VAL A 115 7.33 3.32 -8.77
C VAL A 115 7.22 4.60 -7.95
N ALA A 116 8.14 5.54 -8.13
CA ALA A 116 8.17 6.80 -7.40
C ALA A 116 8.45 7.99 -8.33
N PHE A 117 7.88 9.15 -7.99
CA PHE A 117 8.05 10.42 -8.66
C PHE A 117 8.28 11.53 -7.62
N GLY A 118 9.14 12.49 -7.95
CA GLY A 118 9.46 13.62 -7.07
C GLY A 118 9.35 14.95 -7.79
N ALA A 119 8.89 15.97 -7.06
CA ALA A 119 9.05 17.35 -7.46
C ALA A 119 10.50 17.81 -7.28
N GLN A 120 10.91 18.84 -8.04
CA GLN A 120 12.25 19.41 -7.89
C GLN A 120 12.49 19.91 -6.46
N GLY A 121 13.63 19.55 -5.87
CA GLY A 121 14.01 19.97 -4.52
C GLY A 121 13.36 19.17 -3.39
N ASP A 122 12.71 18.04 -3.71
CA ASP A 122 12.06 17.13 -2.75
C ASP A 122 10.95 17.77 -1.92
N GLY A 123 10.27 18.80 -2.44
CA GLY A 123 9.11 19.37 -1.76
C GLY A 123 7.88 18.46 -1.76
N ALA A 124 7.84 17.46 -2.64
CA ALA A 124 6.80 16.45 -2.69
C ALA A 124 7.30 15.17 -3.39
N ILE A 125 6.84 14.02 -2.92
CA ILE A 125 7.07 12.70 -3.49
C ILE A 125 5.75 11.95 -3.56
N ALA A 126 5.44 11.40 -4.74
CA ALA A 126 4.33 10.49 -4.94
C ALA A 126 4.87 9.12 -5.37
N PHE A 127 4.42 8.05 -4.74
CA PHE A 127 4.83 6.69 -5.10
C PHE A 127 3.69 5.70 -4.97
N ALA A 128 3.82 4.57 -5.66
CA ALA A 128 2.96 3.42 -5.48
C ALA A 128 3.78 2.27 -4.89
N ARG A 129 3.19 1.54 -3.95
CA ARG A 129 3.74 0.32 -3.35
C ARG A 129 2.59 -0.66 -3.18
N ALA A 130 2.72 -1.89 -3.69
CA ALA A 130 1.63 -2.86 -3.61
C ALA A 130 0.34 -2.25 -4.20
N ASN A 131 -0.77 -2.25 -3.46
CA ASN A 131 -2.04 -1.61 -3.82
C ASN A 131 -2.21 -0.21 -3.20
N LEU A 132 -1.15 0.39 -2.66
CA LEU A 132 -1.19 1.73 -2.07
C LEU A 132 -0.60 2.78 -3.03
N VAL A 133 -1.17 3.99 -2.98
CA VAL A 133 -0.54 5.21 -3.50
C VAL A 133 -0.30 6.16 -2.34
N VAL A 134 0.90 6.71 -2.26
CA VAL A 134 1.30 7.62 -1.19
C VAL A 134 1.77 8.94 -1.79
N LEU A 135 1.28 10.06 -1.28
CA LEU A 135 1.76 11.40 -1.56
C LEU A 135 2.25 12.02 -0.25
N ALA A 136 3.56 12.24 -0.15
CA ALA A 136 4.18 13.00 0.92
C ALA A 136 4.58 14.38 0.39
N ARG A 137 4.23 15.46 1.09
CA ARG A 137 4.59 16.83 0.69
C ARG A 137 4.90 17.71 1.89
N ASP A 138 5.73 18.71 1.63
CA ASP A 138 5.98 19.78 2.58
C ASP A 138 4.73 20.66 2.71
N ALA A 139 4.28 20.87 3.93
CA ALA A 139 3.14 21.71 4.28
C ALA A 139 3.51 22.82 5.27
N GLY A 140 4.80 22.91 5.65
CA GLY A 140 5.30 23.83 6.66
C GLY A 140 5.90 25.10 6.08
N ARG A 141 6.37 25.97 6.98
CA ARG A 141 7.23 27.11 6.61
C ARG A 141 8.70 26.71 6.55
N ALA A 142 9.09 25.73 7.36
CA ALA A 142 10.42 25.13 7.34
C ALA A 142 10.41 23.85 6.52
N LYS A 143 11.51 23.60 5.80
CA LYS A 143 11.62 22.46 4.90
C LYS A 143 11.55 21.13 5.65
N ALA A 144 10.64 20.25 5.26
CA ALA A 144 10.60 18.86 5.74
C ALA A 144 11.50 17.93 4.88
N PRO A 145 12.14 16.91 5.47
CA PRO A 145 12.92 15.90 4.75
C PRO A 145 11.99 14.85 4.10
N ILE A 146 11.23 15.25 3.08
CA ILE A 146 10.17 14.42 2.47
C ILE A 146 10.69 13.08 1.92
N ALA A 147 11.91 13.03 1.39
CA ALA A 147 12.52 11.79 0.92
C ALA A 147 12.68 10.75 2.05
N GLU A 148 13.28 11.15 3.17
CA GLU A 148 13.47 10.29 4.34
C GLU A 148 12.13 9.84 4.94
N ILE A 149 11.14 10.73 4.97
CA ILE A 149 9.79 10.41 5.44
C ILE A 149 9.13 9.37 4.54
N ALA A 150 9.20 9.53 3.22
CA ALA A 150 8.63 8.59 2.26
C ALA A 150 9.33 7.23 2.32
N GLU A 151 10.66 7.21 2.46
CA GLU A 151 11.45 5.98 2.67
C GLU A 151 11.08 5.27 3.97
N ALA A 152 10.93 6.02 5.07
CA ALA A 152 10.54 5.45 6.35
C ALA A 152 9.13 4.84 6.30
N PHE A 153 8.17 5.54 5.68
CA PHE A 153 6.81 5.04 5.50
C PHE A 153 6.76 3.79 4.62
N ASP A 154 7.42 3.81 3.46
CA ASP A 154 7.50 2.65 2.57
C ASP A 154 8.14 1.45 3.30
N GLY A 155 9.24 1.70 4.03
CA GLY A 155 9.88 0.71 4.88
C GLY A 155 8.95 0.11 5.94
N ASP A 156 8.05 0.91 6.52
CA ASP A 156 7.05 0.44 7.47
C ASP A 156 5.95 -0.42 6.80
N VAL A 157 5.50 -0.01 5.62
CA VAL A 157 4.52 -0.74 4.81
C VAL A 157 5.05 -2.12 4.41
N VAL A 158 6.29 -2.23 3.94
CA VAL A 158 6.84 -3.50 3.45
C VAL A 158 7.31 -4.44 4.57
N ARG A 159 7.54 -3.92 5.78
CA ARG A 159 8.00 -4.73 6.90
C ARG A 159 6.94 -5.74 7.34
N LYS A 160 7.32 -7.02 7.41
CA LYS A 160 6.54 -8.06 8.07
C LYS A 160 6.44 -7.75 9.57
N PRO A 161 5.23 -7.74 10.17
CA PRO A 161 5.08 -7.47 11.61
C PRO A 161 5.90 -8.43 12.47
N THR A 162 6.51 -7.91 13.54
CA THR A 162 7.17 -8.72 14.56
C THR A 162 6.14 -9.18 15.59
N LEU A 163 6.16 -10.46 15.94
CA LEU A 163 5.19 -11.06 16.88
C LEU A 163 5.63 -10.96 18.36
N GLU A 164 6.77 -10.32 18.63
CA GLU A 164 7.37 -10.25 19.96
C GLU A 164 7.08 -8.92 20.67
N GLY A 165 6.96 -8.96 22.01
CA GLY A 165 6.97 -7.77 22.86
C GLY A 165 5.65 -7.01 22.98
N VAL A 166 4.55 -7.50 22.41
CA VAL A 166 3.22 -6.87 22.48
C VAL A 166 2.25 -7.74 23.28
N THR A 167 1.52 -7.14 24.23
CA THR A 167 0.60 -7.85 25.13
C THR A 167 -0.78 -8.12 24.53
N VAL A 168 -1.26 -7.23 23.65
CA VAL A 168 -2.57 -7.36 22.99
C VAL A 168 -2.35 -7.67 21.52
N VAL A 169 -2.66 -8.90 21.13
CA VAL A 169 -2.46 -9.47 19.80
C VAL A 169 -3.81 -9.89 19.21
N PRO A 170 -4.10 -9.62 17.92
CA PRO A 170 -5.29 -10.12 17.24
C PRO A 170 -5.36 -11.65 17.20
N GLU A 171 -6.55 -12.18 16.94
CA GLU A 171 -6.77 -13.59 16.63
C GLU A 171 -7.25 -13.70 15.18
N ILE A 172 -6.58 -14.52 14.37
CA ILE A 172 -7.10 -14.93 13.05
C ILE A 172 -7.88 -16.21 13.28
N ARG A 173 -9.21 -16.13 13.17
CA ARG A 173 -10.15 -17.23 13.41
C ARG A 173 -10.31 -18.12 12.19
N ARG A 174 -10.24 -17.51 11.01
CA ARG A 174 -10.39 -18.21 9.74
C ARG A 174 -9.49 -17.58 8.69
N PHE A 175 -8.69 -18.43 8.05
CA PHE A 175 -7.98 -18.10 6.83
C PHE A 175 -7.87 -19.36 5.99
N GLU A 176 -8.74 -19.45 4.99
CA GLU A 176 -8.91 -20.67 4.20
C GLU A 176 -8.87 -20.35 2.72
N LEU A 177 -8.28 -21.28 1.97
CA LEU A 177 -8.34 -21.31 0.52
C LEU A 177 -9.38 -22.35 0.10
N PRO A 178 -10.15 -22.11 -0.98
CA PRO A 178 -11.05 -23.13 -1.50
C PRO A 178 -10.27 -24.40 -1.84
N ALA A 179 -10.78 -25.55 -1.42
CA ALA A 179 -10.19 -26.83 -1.77
C ALA A 179 -10.36 -27.09 -3.28
N GLY A 180 -9.30 -27.56 -3.94
CA GLY A 180 -9.32 -27.96 -5.34
C GLY A 180 -8.03 -27.61 -6.08
N GLU A 181 -7.90 -28.14 -7.30
CA GLU A 181 -6.87 -27.69 -8.24
C GLU A 181 -7.29 -26.36 -8.85
N ILE A 182 -6.37 -25.40 -8.88
CA ILE A 182 -6.57 -24.09 -9.52
C ILE A 182 -5.65 -24.03 -10.73
N HIS A 183 -6.15 -23.61 -11.89
CA HIS A 183 -5.29 -23.41 -13.05
C HIS A 183 -4.50 -22.11 -12.93
N VAL A 184 -3.34 -22.02 -13.58
CA VAL A 184 -2.62 -20.74 -13.75
C VAL A 184 -3.54 -19.68 -14.36
N GLY A 185 -3.56 -18.47 -13.78
CA GLY A 185 -4.52 -17.40 -14.10
C GLY A 185 -5.90 -17.61 -13.47
N GLY A 186 -6.11 -18.73 -12.80
CA GLY A 186 -7.29 -19.03 -12.02
C GLY A 186 -7.37 -18.16 -10.77
N ARG A 187 -8.62 -17.92 -10.35
CA ARG A 187 -8.96 -16.94 -9.32
C ARG A 187 -9.74 -17.63 -8.22
N VAL A 188 -9.38 -17.36 -6.96
CA VAL A 188 -10.09 -17.87 -5.79
C VAL A 188 -10.38 -16.77 -4.79
N VAL A 189 -11.57 -16.86 -4.19
CA VAL A 189 -11.95 -15.95 -3.10
C VAL A 189 -11.20 -16.34 -1.85
N LEU A 190 -10.58 -15.36 -1.20
CA LEU A 190 -9.96 -15.51 0.11
C LEU A 190 -10.97 -15.15 1.19
N GLU A 191 -11.14 -16.04 2.16
CA GLU A 191 -11.91 -15.77 3.36
C GLU A 191 -10.96 -15.52 4.52
N VAL A 192 -11.07 -14.35 5.13
CA VAL A 192 -10.27 -13.93 6.28
C VAL A 192 -11.23 -13.43 7.35
N GLU A 193 -11.22 -14.09 8.51
CA GLU A 193 -11.88 -13.61 9.71
C GLU A 193 -10.83 -13.42 10.80
N ALA A 194 -10.69 -12.19 11.27
CA ALA A 194 -9.82 -11.86 12.37
C ALA A 194 -10.53 -10.89 13.33
N ALA A 195 -10.14 -10.93 14.60
CA ALA A 195 -10.70 -10.07 15.64
C ALA A 195 -9.60 -9.58 16.58
N ASP A 196 -9.66 -8.29 16.94
CA ASP A 196 -8.88 -7.77 18.07
C ASP A 196 -9.60 -8.11 19.39
N PRO A 197 -8.90 -8.60 20.43
CA PRO A 197 -9.52 -8.91 21.73
C PRO A 197 -10.24 -7.75 22.40
N LEU A 198 -9.89 -6.50 22.04
CA LEU A 198 -10.52 -5.28 22.55
C LEU A 198 -11.54 -4.68 21.56
N GLY A 199 -11.88 -5.39 20.48
CA GLY A 199 -12.84 -4.94 19.47
C GLY A 199 -12.36 -3.74 18.63
N ARG A 200 -11.05 -3.50 18.59
CA ARG A 200 -10.46 -2.41 17.81
C ARG A 200 -10.40 -2.77 16.31
N PRO A 201 -10.34 -1.77 15.43
CA PRO A 201 -10.11 -2.01 14.00
C PRO A 201 -8.82 -2.79 13.75
N LEU A 202 -8.86 -3.62 12.71
CA LEU A 202 -7.72 -4.36 12.19
C LEU A 202 -7.42 -3.92 10.77
N TRP A 203 -6.14 -3.99 10.42
CA TRP A 203 -5.70 -3.95 9.04
C TRP A 203 -4.88 -5.19 8.74
N HIS A 204 -4.80 -5.54 7.46
CA HIS A 204 -4.18 -6.77 7.02
C HIS A 204 -3.06 -6.52 6.04
N LYS A 205 -1.99 -7.31 6.16
CA LYS A 205 -0.95 -7.46 5.13
C LYS A 205 -0.99 -8.87 4.58
N PHE A 206 -1.08 -9.01 3.28
CA PHE A 206 -1.00 -10.29 2.58
C PHE A 206 0.29 -10.35 1.80
N PHE A 207 1.13 -11.32 2.11
CA PHE A 207 2.34 -11.63 1.37
C PHE A 207 2.11 -12.91 0.59
N SER A 208 2.39 -12.93 -0.72
CA SER A 208 2.10 -14.11 -1.54
C SER A 208 3.11 -14.37 -2.65
N SER A 209 3.29 -15.65 -2.98
CA SER A 209 4.17 -16.12 -4.06
C SER A 209 3.80 -17.55 -4.51
N PRO A 210 3.76 -17.88 -5.81
CA PRO A 210 3.75 -16.99 -6.99
C PRO A 210 2.32 -16.62 -7.39
N GLY A 211 1.81 -15.52 -6.85
CA GLY A 211 0.52 -14.96 -7.23
C GLY A 211 0.22 -13.73 -6.40
N GLN A 212 -0.91 -13.09 -6.66
CA GLN A 212 -1.24 -11.80 -6.06
C GLN A 212 -2.64 -11.78 -5.48
N VAL A 213 -2.76 -11.15 -4.32
CA VAL A 213 -4.03 -10.78 -3.72
C VAL A 213 -4.48 -9.44 -4.30
N ARG A 214 -5.78 -9.34 -4.60
CA ARG A 214 -6.47 -8.11 -4.99
C ARG A 214 -7.84 -8.07 -4.34
N GLN A 215 -8.42 -6.89 -4.28
CA GLN A 215 -9.81 -6.68 -3.88
C GLN A 215 -10.65 -6.38 -5.12
N GLU A 216 -11.76 -7.10 -5.23
CA GLU A 216 -12.79 -6.90 -6.24
C GLU A 216 -14.11 -6.70 -5.52
N ASP A 217 -14.71 -5.53 -5.71
CA ASP A 217 -15.83 -5.06 -4.91
C ASP A 217 -15.49 -5.16 -3.41
N ASP A 218 -16.19 -6.02 -2.68
CA ASP A 218 -15.99 -6.27 -1.24
C ASP A 218 -15.32 -7.62 -0.94
N ARG A 219 -14.67 -8.24 -1.94
CA ARG A 219 -14.07 -9.58 -1.81
C ARG A 219 -12.57 -9.55 -2.06
N LEU A 220 -11.84 -10.29 -1.26
CA LEU A 220 -10.45 -10.60 -1.54
C LEU A 220 -10.37 -11.76 -2.53
N VAL A 221 -9.57 -11.58 -3.57
CA VAL A 221 -9.33 -12.57 -4.61
C VAL A 221 -7.83 -12.81 -4.73
N TYR A 222 -7.44 -14.07 -4.70
CA TYR A 222 -6.10 -14.50 -5.08
C TYR A 222 -6.10 -14.97 -6.53
N GLU A 223 -5.14 -14.47 -7.31
CA GLU A 223 -4.92 -14.88 -8.69
C GLU A 223 -3.54 -15.52 -8.82
N THR A 224 -3.53 -16.74 -9.36
CA THR A 224 -2.30 -17.52 -9.55
C THR A 224 -1.53 -17.02 -10.78
N GLU A 225 -0.22 -16.84 -10.65
CA GLU A 225 0.62 -16.31 -11.75
C GLU A 225 1.47 -17.38 -12.43
N SER A 226 1.78 -18.47 -11.72
CA SER A 226 2.52 -19.59 -12.29
C SER A 226 2.08 -20.92 -11.68
N ALA A 227 2.44 -22.01 -12.36
CA ALA A 227 2.14 -23.36 -11.88
C ALA A 227 3.06 -23.75 -10.70
N GLY A 228 2.58 -24.66 -9.86
CA GLY A 228 3.30 -25.16 -8.69
C GLY A 228 2.72 -24.64 -7.37
N PRO A 229 3.44 -24.86 -6.26
CA PRO A 229 3.03 -24.43 -4.93
C PRO A 229 2.80 -22.92 -4.88
N GLN A 230 1.72 -22.54 -4.22
CA GLN A 230 1.33 -21.17 -3.95
C GLN A 230 1.30 -20.99 -2.44
N GLU A 231 1.87 -19.89 -1.98
CA GLU A 231 1.91 -19.52 -0.57
C GLU A 231 1.29 -18.15 -0.38
N ILE A 232 0.42 -18.03 0.62
CA ILE A 232 -0.15 -16.76 1.05
C ILE A 232 -0.03 -16.71 2.57
N THR A 233 0.60 -15.66 3.08
CA THR A 233 0.67 -15.35 4.51
C THR A 233 -0.11 -14.08 4.76
N VAL A 234 -1.13 -14.17 5.62
CA VAL A 234 -1.87 -13.00 6.12
C VAL A 234 -1.36 -12.61 7.50
N TYR A 235 -1.20 -11.31 7.72
CA TYR A 235 -1.00 -10.72 9.04
C TYR A 235 -2.22 -9.86 9.37
N ALA A 236 -2.84 -10.09 10.53
CA ALA A 236 -3.83 -9.20 11.11
C ALA A 236 -3.15 -8.31 12.16
N ILE A 237 -3.31 -7.00 12.05
CA ILE A 237 -2.57 -6.00 12.84
C ILE A 237 -3.54 -5.02 13.50
N ASN A 238 -3.37 -4.76 14.79
CA ASN A 238 -4.20 -3.81 15.54
C ASN A 238 -3.50 -2.45 15.79
N GLY A 239 -4.23 -1.55 16.47
CA GLY A 239 -3.78 -0.18 16.75
C GLY A 239 -2.55 -0.03 17.64
N ASN A 240 -2.13 -1.08 18.36
CA ASN A 240 -0.88 -1.08 19.15
C ASN A 240 0.23 -1.89 18.47
N ARG A 241 0.10 -2.13 17.16
CA ARG A 241 1.04 -2.91 16.34
C ARG A 241 1.21 -4.37 16.77
N GLY A 242 0.31 -4.88 17.62
CA GLY A 242 0.18 -6.30 17.88
C GLY A 242 -0.31 -6.99 16.61
N ALA A 243 0.31 -8.12 16.29
CA ALA A 243 0.03 -8.82 15.05
C ALA A 243 -0.06 -10.33 15.28
N ALA A 244 -0.98 -10.97 14.56
CA ALA A 244 -1.03 -12.41 14.39
C ALA A 244 -0.83 -12.74 12.91
N SER A 245 -0.34 -13.95 12.62
CA SER A 245 -0.12 -14.41 11.25
C SER A 245 -0.68 -15.80 11.04
N GLN A 246 -1.21 -16.04 9.85
CA GLN A 246 -1.59 -17.37 9.39
C GLN A 246 -1.15 -17.56 7.94
N GLN A 247 -0.77 -18.78 7.60
CA GLN A 247 -0.34 -19.16 6.27
C GLN A 247 -1.33 -20.15 5.67
N ALA A 248 -1.59 -20.01 4.37
CA ALA A 248 -2.36 -20.95 3.58
C ALA A 248 -1.58 -21.30 2.31
N GLN A 249 -1.79 -22.51 1.81
CA GLN A 249 -1.12 -23.03 0.63
C GLN A 249 -2.13 -23.70 -0.32
N LEU A 250 -1.87 -23.59 -1.62
CA LEU A 250 -2.59 -24.34 -2.65
C LEU A 250 -1.60 -24.71 -3.78
N THR A 251 -2.02 -25.57 -4.70
CA THR A 251 -1.21 -25.91 -5.88
C THR A 251 -1.91 -25.42 -7.14
N ALA A 252 -1.19 -24.64 -7.95
CA ALA A 252 -1.64 -24.24 -9.26
C ALA A 252 -1.17 -25.24 -10.33
N VAL A 253 -2.05 -25.67 -11.22
CA VAL A 253 -1.75 -26.57 -12.34
C VAL A 253 -1.75 -25.82 -13.66
N GLN A 254 -0.97 -26.27 -14.65
CA GLN A 254 -1.08 -25.68 -15.99
C GLN A 254 -2.46 -25.97 -16.58
N GLY A 255 -3.06 -24.99 -17.25
CA GLY A 255 -4.26 -25.22 -18.05
C GLY A 255 -3.92 -26.15 -19.22
N VAL A 256 -4.70 -27.21 -19.41
CA VAL A 256 -4.63 -28.02 -20.64
C VAL A 256 -5.17 -27.14 -21.77
N LYS A 257 -4.32 -26.86 -22.76
CA LYS A 257 -4.73 -26.14 -23.98
C LYS A 257 -5.69 -26.98 -24.82
#